data_AF-A0A914AP27-F1
#
_entry.id   AF-A0A914AP27-F1
#
_cell.length_a   1.000
_cell.length_b   1.000
_cell.length_c   1.000
_cell.angle_alpha   90.00
_cell.angle_beta   90.00
_cell.angle_gamma   90.00
#
_symmetry.space_group_name_H-M   'P 1'
#
loop_
_entity.id
_entity.type
_entity.pdbx_description
1 polymer ?
#
loop_
_entity_poly.entity_id
_entity_poly.type
_entity_poly.pdbx_seq_one_letter_code
_entity_poly.pdbx_strand_id
1 'polypeptide(L)'
;MLLGVLFLLFLTSQEVSGLWGDGSQDPTYSHLGFYQKNLTCNDAGTTCQLCYTAHAHDGKAYLHVIQYTTEPYKLEFANLAGRFEDKYSIIQDDPNQTFRLCSELQMEYSPMRDRKLVICLDTRFPSGVVVPETCASPIAVTSLHFNYGDKEMRGQQVLVCKP
;
A
#
# COMPACT_ATOMS: atom_id res chain seq x y z
N MET A 1 13.44 35.70 -32.37
CA MET A 1 14.32 35.11 -31.35
C MET A 1 13.46 34.64 -30.19
N LEU A 2 13.38 33.31 -30.06
CA LEU A 2 13.03 32.47 -28.91
C LEU A 2 12.59 33.15 -27.59
N LEU A 3 11.33 33.56 -27.49
CA LEU A 3 10.67 33.90 -26.21
C LEU A 3 9.46 33.00 -25.89
N GLY A 4 9.25 31.93 -26.68
CA GLY A 4 7.98 31.21 -26.74
C GLY A 4 7.91 29.86 -26.01
N VAL A 5 8.96 29.35 -25.36
CA VAL A 5 8.95 27.95 -24.86
C VAL A 5 9.72 27.76 -23.55
N LEU A 6 9.80 28.77 -22.68
CA LEU A 6 10.50 28.63 -21.38
C LEU A 6 9.59 28.62 -20.14
N PHE A 7 8.26 28.64 -20.32
CA PHE A 7 7.30 28.67 -19.19
C PHE A 7 6.47 27.39 -19.02
N LEU A 8 6.77 26.33 -19.80
CA LEU A 8 6.02 25.07 -19.80
C LEU A 8 6.78 23.89 -19.17
N LEU A 9 7.88 24.17 -18.45
CA LEU A 9 8.66 23.16 -17.71
C LEU A 9 8.52 23.28 -16.19
N PHE A 10 7.50 23.98 -15.68
CA PHE A 10 6.89 23.59 -14.40
C PHE A 10 5.95 22.40 -14.66
N LEU A 11 6.58 21.33 -15.15
CA LEU A 11 6.06 19.98 -15.19
C LEU A 11 5.59 19.66 -13.78
N THR A 12 4.29 19.82 -13.58
CA THR A 12 3.40 18.95 -12.82
C THR A 12 4.11 17.80 -12.10
N SER A 13 4.88 18.11 -11.07
CA SER A 13 5.08 17.20 -9.96
C SER A 13 3.76 17.20 -9.22
N GLN A 14 2.79 16.44 -9.75
CA GLN A 14 1.70 15.94 -8.92
C GLN A 14 2.39 15.08 -7.87
N GLU A 15 2.77 15.70 -6.76
CA GLU A 15 3.09 14.98 -5.54
C GLU A 15 1.85 14.13 -5.26
N VAL A 16 1.95 12.84 -5.53
CA VAL A 16 0.92 11.89 -5.14
C VAL A 16 1.01 11.83 -3.62
N SER A 17 0.34 12.76 -2.96
CA SER A 17 0.24 12.80 -1.51
C SER A 17 -0.34 11.46 -1.06
N GLY A 18 0.37 10.76 -0.18
CA GLY A 18 -0.14 9.51 0.38
C GLY A 18 -1.52 9.74 0.99
N LEU A 19 -2.42 8.80 0.75
CA LEU A 19 -3.80 8.70 1.24
C LEU A 19 -3.84 8.34 2.72
N TRP A 20 -3.05 9.01 3.54
CA TRP A 20 -3.01 8.80 5.00
C TRP A 20 -4.32 9.37 5.57
N GLY A 21 -5.37 8.57 5.47
CA GLY A 21 -6.75 8.97 5.74
C GLY A 21 -7.07 9.04 7.23
N ASP A 22 -6.21 9.65 8.05
CA ASP A 22 -6.57 10.08 9.40
C ASP A 22 -7.00 11.56 9.45
N GLY A 23 -6.90 12.28 8.32
CA GLY A 23 -7.22 13.71 8.25
C GLY A 23 -6.17 14.60 8.90
N SER A 24 -4.99 14.05 9.22
CA SER A 24 -3.90 14.80 9.80
C SER A 24 -3.20 15.64 8.72
N GLN A 25 -3.07 16.94 8.98
CA GLN A 25 -2.20 17.84 8.20
C GLN A 25 -0.74 17.75 8.64
N ASP A 26 -0.35 16.65 9.29
CA ASP A 26 1.02 16.47 9.75
C ASP A 26 1.96 16.31 8.54
N PRO A 27 2.93 17.21 8.35
CA PRO A 27 3.87 17.15 7.23
C PRO A 27 4.74 15.88 7.25
N THR A 28 4.74 15.09 8.33
CA THR A 28 5.39 13.76 8.35
C THR A 28 4.66 12.70 7.51
N TYR A 29 3.49 13.01 6.93
CA TYR A 29 2.81 12.13 5.97
C TYR A 29 3.26 12.33 4.51
N SER A 30 3.93 13.44 4.18
CA SER A 30 4.16 13.85 2.79
C SER A 30 5.29 13.09 2.08
N HIS A 31 6.25 12.51 2.82
CA HIS A 31 7.34 11.70 2.24
C HIS A 31 6.99 10.22 2.08
N LEU A 32 5.79 9.82 2.50
CA LEU A 32 5.37 8.43 2.50
C LEU A 32 4.81 8.04 1.13
N GLY A 33 5.51 7.14 0.44
CA GLY A 33 5.23 6.80 -0.96
C GLY A 33 3.89 6.09 -1.15
N PHE A 34 3.18 6.48 -2.21
CA PHE A 34 2.02 5.77 -2.74
C PHE A 34 2.42 4.99 -3.99
N TYR A 35 2.17 3.68 -3.99
CA TYR A 35 2.56 2.78 -5.07
C TYR A 35 1.34 2.05 -5.62
N GLN A 36 1.30 1.89 -6.93
CA GLN A 36 0.36 0.99 -7.60
C GLN A 36 1.00 -0.38 -7.79
N LYS A 37 0.26 -1.44 -7.50
CA LYS A 37 0.64 -2.83 -7.79
C LYS A 37 -0.48 -3.51 -8.60
N ASN A 38 -0.15 -3.80 -9.85
CA ASN A 38 -1.02 -4.56 -10.73
C ASN A 38 -0.79 -6.06 -10.52
N LEU A 39 -1.87 -6.78 -10.28
CA LEU A 39 -1.83 -8.24 -10.19
C LEU A 39 -1.82 -8.86 -11.59
N THR A 40 -1.33 -10.08 -11.69
CA THR A 40 -1.49 -10.92 -12.88
C THR A 40 -2.52 -12.00 -12.58
N CYS A 41 -3.54 -12.11 -13.43
CA CYS A 41 -4.60 -13.11 -13.24
C CYS A 41 -4.35 -14.38 -14.07
N ASN A 42 -4.92 -15.49 -13.59
CA ASN A 42 -5.05 -16.71 -14.39
C ASN A 42 -6.01 -16.51 -15.58
N ASP A 43 -6.06 -17.48 -16.49
CA ASP A 43 -6.88 -17.43 -17.71
C ASP A 43 -8.38 -17.22 -17.42
N ALA A 44 -8.86 -17.75 -16.28
CA ALA A 44 -10.24 -17.59 -15.84
C ALA A 44 -10.53 -16.23 -15.18
N GLY A 45 -9.50 -15.42 -14.88
CA GLY A 45 -9.64 -14.15 -14.17
C GLY A 45 -10.12 -14.26 -12.72
N THR A 46 -10.10 -15.46 -12.15
CA THR A 46 -10.64 -15.80 -10.83
C THR A 46 -9.61 -15.68 -9.71
N THR A 47 -8.34 -15.87 -10.03
CA THR A 47 -7.22 -15.71 -9.08
C THR A 47 -6.18 -14.81 -9.71
N CYS A 48 -5.84 -13.74 -9.00
CA CYS A 48 -4.84 -12.77 -9.42
C CYS A 48 -3.77 -12.66 -8.34
N GLN A 49 -2.51 -12.59 -8.74
CA GLN A 49 -1.40 -12.54 -7.80
C GLN A 49 -0.26 -11.64 -8.26
N LEU A 50 0.51 -11.17 -7.30
CA LEU A 50 1.78 -10.50 -7.51
C LEU A 50 2.78 -10.99 -6.47
N CYS A 51 3.97 -11.36 -6.94
CA CYS A 51 5.13 -11.64 -6.10
C CYS A 51 6.19 -10.58 -6.37
N TYR A 52 6.72 -9.93 -5.34
CA TYR A 52 7.83 -9.00 -5.50
C TYR A 52 8.77 -9.02 -4.30
N THR A 53 10.05 -8.79 -4.56
CA THR A 53 11.05 -8.69 -3.50
C THR A 53 11.24 -7.22 -3.10
N ALA A 54 11.14 -6.93 -1.81
CA ALA A 54 11.57 -5.65 -1.24
C ALA A 54 12.82 -5.87 -0.37
N HIS A 55 13.67 -4.86 -0.29
CA HIS A 55 14.85 -4.90 0.56
C HIS A 55 14.66 -3.93 1.72
N ALA A 56 14.87 -4.41 2.94
CA ALA A 56 14.97 -3.56 4.10
C ALA A 56 16.28 -2.77 4.06
N HIS A 57 16.36 -1.71 4.87
CA HIS A 57 17.53 -0.84 4.96
C HIS A 57 18.82 -1.59 5.35
N ASP A 58 18.73 -2.70 6.08
CA ASP A 58 19.86 -3.55 6.43
C ASP A 58 20.27 -4.55 5.32
N GLY A 59 19.68 -4.42 4.13
CA GLY A 59 19.96 -5.26 2.97
C GLY A 59 19.20 -6.59 2.96
N LYS A 60 18.39 -6.89 3.98
CA LYS A 60 17.58 -8.12 4.00
C LYS A 60 16.49 -8.07 2.95
N ALA A 61 16.37 -9.14 2.17
CA ALA A 61 15.32 -9.32 1.19
C ALA A 61 14.08 -9.97 1.82
N TYR A 62 12.92 -9.43 1.48
CA TYR A 62 11.60 -9.91 1.86
C TYR A 62 10.82 -10.21 0.59
N LEU A 63 10.28 -11.43 0.49
CA LEU A 63 9.35 -11.77 -0.59
C LEU A 63 7.94 -11.39 -0.12
N HIS A 64 7.32 -10.48 -0.86
CA HIS A 64 5.93 -10.10 -0.67
C HIS A 64 5.07 -10.83 -1.70
N VAL A 65 3.98 -11.44 -1.23
CA VAL A 65 2.97 -12.06 -2.06
C VAL A 65 1.64 -11.37 -1.79
N ILE A 66 0.98 -10.90 -2.84
CA ILE A 66 -0.38 -10.39 -2.81
C ILE A 66 -1.21 -11.32 -3.68
N GLN A 67 -2.28 -11.89 -3.14
CA GLN A 67 -3.21 -12.74 -3.88
C GLN A 67 -4.65 -12.29 -3.67
N TYR A 68 -5.40 -12.19 -4.75
CA TYR A 68 -6.82 -11.92 -4.76
C TYR A 68 -7.58 -13.05 -5.46
N THR A 69 -8.62 -13.57 -4.83
CA THR A 69 -9.54 -14.55 -5.40
C THR A 69 -10.94 -13.95 -5.46
N THR A 70 -11.68 -14.17 -6.56
CA THR A 70 -13.02 -13.58 -6.75
C THR A 70 -14.14 -14.37 -6.10
N GLU A 71 -13.94 -15.67 -5.82
CA GLU A 71 -14.96 -16.50 -5.16
C GLU A 71 -14.29 -17.58 -4.28
N PRO A 72 -14.36 -17.47 -2.94
CA PRO A 72 -14.85 -16.30 -2.19
C PRO A 72 -13.98 -15.06 -2.45
N TYR A 73 -14.53 -13.85 -2.26
CA TYR A 73 -13.75 -12.61 -2.37
C TYR A 73 -12.70 -12.57 -1.27
N LYS A 74 -11.49 -12.98 -1.60
CA LYS A 74 -10.40 -13.15 -0.63
C LYS A 74 -9.20 -12.35 -1.09
N LEU A 75 -8.73 -11.45 -0.24
CA LEU A 75 -7.46 -10.76 -0.41
C LEU A 75 -6.46 -11.26 0.63
N GLU A 76 -5.27 -11.62 0.18
CA GLU A 76 -4.24 -12.23 0.99
C GLU A 76 -2.90 -11.52 0.77
N PHE A 77 -2.22 -11.26 1.88
CA PHE A 77 -0.88 -10.67 1.93
C PHE A 77 0.02 -11.62 2.70
N ALA A 78 1.15 -11.99 2.10
CA ALA A 78 2.20 -12.73 2.79
C ALA A 78 3.54 -12.02 2.69
N ASN A 79 4.31 -12.07 3.78
CA ASN A 79 5.66 -11.57 3.87
C ASN A 79 6.56 -12.72 4.30
N LEU A 80 7.53 -13.08 3.45
CA LEU A 80 8.45 -14.17 3.70
C LEU A 80 9.89 -13.67 3.81
N ALA A 81 10.59 -14.09 4.87
CA ALA A 81 11.99 -13.78 5.11
C ALA A 81 12.72 -14.96 5.77
N GLY A 82 13.43 -15.76 4.96
CA GLY A 82 14.14 -16.94 5.46
C GLY A 82 13.19 -17.99 6.06
N ARG A 83 13.14 -18.08 7.39
CA ARG A 83 12.23 -19.00 8.13
C ARG A 83 10.97 -18.30 8.66
N PHE A 84 10.86 -17.00 8.45
CA PHE A 84 9.73 -16.20 8.90
C PHE A 84 8.71 -16.07 7.78
N GLU A 85 7.46 -16.40 8.08
CA GLU A 85 6.32 -16.21 7.19
C GLU A 85 5.20 -15.57 8.01
N ASP A 86 4.83 -14.35 7.63
CA ASP A 86 3.62 -13.70 8.10
C ASP A 86 2.58 -13.72 7.00
N LYS A 87 1.34 -14.02 7.37
CA LYS A 87 0.24 -14.12 6.43
C LYS A 87 -1.02 -13.50 7.01
N TYR A 88 -1.64 -12.61 6.24
CA TYR A 88 -2.88 -11.94 6.56
C TYR A 88 -3.87 -12.19 5.43
N SER A 89 -5.10 -12.56 5.76
CA SER A 89 -6.15 -12.73 4.77
C SER A 89 -7.45 -12.12 5.23
N ILE A 90 -8.15 -11.50 4.30
CA ILE A 90 -9.47 -10.93 4.50
C ILE A 90 -10.40 -11.58 3.49
N ILE A 91 -11.54 -12.04 3.98
CA ILE A 91 -12.58 -12.70 3.20
C ILE A 91 -13.83 -11.82 3.31
N GLN A 92 -14.46 -11.56 2.18
CA GLN A 92 -15.68 -10.78 2.07
C GLN A 92 -16.76 -11.59 1.37
N ASP A 93 -18.00 -11.36 1.77
CA ASP A 93 -19.17 -11.91 1.08
C ASP A 93 -19.57 -11.04 -0.13
N ASP A 94 -19.36 -9.71 -0.04
CA ASP A 94 -19.65 -8.73 -1.10
C ASP A 94 -18.40 -7.85 -1.38
N PRO A 95 -17.88 -7.80 -2.62
CA PRO A 95 -16.70 -7.02 -2.98
C PRO A 95 -16.97 -5.52 -3.01
N ASN A 96 -18.23 -5.11 -3.12
CA ASN A 96 -18.62 -3.70 -3.10
C ASN A 96 -18.79 -3.16 -1.69
N GLN A 97 -18.76 -4.04 -0.68
CA GLN A 97 -18.80 -3.61 0.70
C GLN A 97 -17.52 -2.86 1.05
N THR A 98 -17.68 -1.56 1.33
CA THR A 98 -16.57 -0.73 1.79
C THR A 98 -16.25 -1.04 3.25
N PHE A 99 -14.98 -1.26 3.57
CA PHE A 99 -14.52 -1.40 4.95
C PHE A 99 -13.10 -0.86 5.10
N ARG A 100 -12.74 -0.55 6.36
CA ARG A 100 -11.37 -0.29 6.78
C ARG A 100 -11.05 -1.19 7.96
N LEU A 101 -10.02 -2.01 7.83
CA LEU A 101 -9.50 -2.86 8.90
C LEU A 101 -8.07 -2.45 9.20
N CYS A 102 -7.79 -2.01 10.43
CA CYS A 102 -6.44 -1.69 10.88
C CYS A 102 -6.02 -2.62 12.00
N SER A 103 -4.78 -3.10 11.94
CA SER A 103 -4.12 -3.87 12.99
C SER A 103 -2.89 -3.12 13.44
N GLU A 104 -2.68 -3.06 14.75
CA GLU A 104 -1.48 -2.51 15.38
C GLU A 104 -0.65 -3.65 15.94
N LEU A 105 0.60 -3.73 15.49
CA LEU A 105 1.58 -4.70 15.97
C LEU A 105 2.61 -3.96 16.83
N GLN A 106 2.62 -4.27 18.12
CA GLN A 106 3.68 -3.85 19.03
C GLN A 106 4.90 -4.75 18.82
N MET A 107 6.03 -4.15 18.45
CA MET A 107 7.28 -4.89 18.26
C MET A 107 8.04 -4.99 19.59
N GLU A 108 7.69 -5.97 20.43
CA GLU A 108 8.23 -6.11 21.80
C GLU A 108 9.76 -6.36 21.87
N TYR A 109 10.37 -6.91 20.80
CA TYR A 109 11.77 -7.36 20.81
C TYR A 109 12.77 -6.40 20.13
N SER A 110 12.35 -5.18 19.77
CA SER A 110 13.29 -4.20 19.20
C SER A 110 13.99 -3.40 20.31
N PRO A 111 15.32 -3.17 20.25
CA PRO A 111 16.00 -2.26 21.17
C PRO A 111 15.48 -0.82 21.10
N MET A 112 14.66 -0.49 20.10
CA MET A 112 13.88 0.74 20.02
C MET A 112 12.46 0.49 20.56
N ARG A 113 12.25 0.74 21.85
CA ARG A 113 11.06 0.37 22.64
C ARG A 113 9.71 0.99 22.22
N ASP A 114 9.69 1.85 21.20
CA ASP A 114 8.48 2.59 20.82
C ASP A 114 8.18 2.48 19.31
N ARG A 115 8.40 1.30 18.73
CA ARG A 115 8.00 1.02 17.35
C ARG A 115 6.62 0.36 17.32
N LYS A 116 5.64 1.08 16.79
CA LYS A 116 4.33 0.51 16.44
C LYS A 116 4.27 0.35 14.93
N LEU A 117 3.98 -0.86 14.47
CA LEU A 117 3.65 -1.10 13.08
C LEU A 117 2.13 -1.11 12.94
N VAL A 118 1.60 -0.25 12.09
CA VAL A 118 0.17 -0.23 11.79
C VAL A 118 -0.02 -0.67 10.35
N ILE A 119 -0.87 -1.69 10.18
CA ILE A 119 -1.28 -2.21 8.88
C ILE A 119 -2.76 -1.93 8.73
N CYS A 120 -3.14 -1.12 7.74
CA CYS A 120 -4.54 -0.90 7.38
C CYS A 120 -4.84 -1.45 6.00
N LEU A 121 -5.95 -2.16 5.86
CA LEU A 121 -6.56 -2.44 4.56
C LEU A 121 -7.84 -1.60 4.42
N ASP A 122 -7.96 -0.89 3.30
CA ASP A 122 -9.10 -0.06 2.98
C ASP A 122 -9.66 -0.40 1.59
N THR A 123 -10.96 -0.68 1.49
CA THR A 123 -11.68 -0.77 0.20
C THR A 123 -12.52 0.48 -0.07
N ARG A 124 -12.59 1.40 0.90
CA ARG A 124 -13.14 2.74 0.72
C ARG A 124 -12.03 3.64 0.21
N PHE A 125 -12.09 3.99 -1.07
CA PHE A 125 -11.23 5.04 -1.63
C PHE A 125 -11.84 6.41 -1.26
N PRO A 126 -11.26 7.19 -0.32
CA PRO A 126 -11.83 8.48 0.06
C PRO A 126 -11.97 9.42 -1.14
N SER A 127 -12.94 10.34 -1.08
CA SER A 127 -13.10 11.39 -2.09
C SER A 127 -11.81 12.23 -2.16
N GLY A 128 -11.04 12.05 -3.23
CA GLY A 128 -9.71 12.64 -3.39
C GLY A 128 -8.62 11.65 -3.83
N VAL A 129 -8.86 10.34 -3.72
CA VAL A 129 -7.98 9.34 -4.35
C VAL A 129 -8.20 9.38 -5.85
N VAL A 130 -7.23 9.90 -6.60
CA VAL A 130 -7.18 9.70 -8.05
C VAL A 130 -6.63 8.29 -8.27
N VAL A 131 -7.55 7.34 -8.53
CA VAL A 131 -7.15 6.01 -9.02
C VAL A 131 -6.47 6.22 -10.37
N PRO A 132 -5.20 5.85 -10.54
CA PRO A 132 -4.51 6.05 -11.80
C PRO A 132 -5.23 5.30 -12.93
N GLU A 133 -5.24 5.86 -14.15
CA GLU A 133 -5.86 5.20 -15.32
C GLU A 133 -5.26 3.81 -15.60
N THR A 134 -4.02 3.57 -15.15
CA THR A 134 -3.34 2.28 -15.20
C THR A 134 -3.92 1.22 -14.25
N CYS A 135 -4.89 1.57 -13.40
CA CYS A 135 -5.56 0.68 -12.47
C CYS A 135 -7.00 0.42 -12.94
N ALA A 136 -7.20 -0.60 -13.76
CA ALA A 136 -8.50 -0.89 -14.39
C ALA A 136 -9.59 -1.23 -13.37
N SER A 137 -9.23 -1.98 -12.32
CA SER A 137 -10.16 -2.40 -11.26
C SER A 137 -9.48 -2.36 -9.90
N PRO A 138 -9.66 -1.28 -9.11
CA PRO A 138 -9.05 -1.17 -7.79
C PRO A 138 -9.69 -2.16 -6.82
N ILE A 139 -8.86 -2.89 -6.08
CA ILE A 139 -9.31 -3.88 -5.09
C ILE A 139 -9.27 -3.26 -3.69
N ALA A 140 -8.10 -2.79 -3.26
CA ALA A 140 -7.88 -2.25 -1.94
C ALA A 140 -6.62 -1.38 -1.87
N VAL A 141 -6.54 -0.52 -0.85
CA VAL A 141 -5.31 0.15 -0.43
C VAL A 141 -4.80 -0.51 0.84
N THR A 142 -3.56 -0.98 0.80
CA THR A 142 -2.84 -1.43 1.99
C THR A 142 -1.91 -0.32 2.45
N SER A 143 -2.07 0.14 3.68
CA SER A 143 -1.18 1.12 4.32
C SER A 143 -0.32 0.41 5.36
N LEU A 144 0.98 0.63 5.30
CA LEU A 144 1.97 0.15 6.26
C LEU A 144 2.70 1.37 6.80
N HIS A 145 2.62 1.66 8.10
CA HIS A 145 3.46 2.69 8.70
C HIS A 145 4.02 2.26 10.05
N PHE A 146 5.23 2.75 10.32
CA PHE A 146 5.95 2.67 11.56
C PHE A 146 5.85 4.02 12.25
N ASN A 147 5.33 4.01 13.47
CA ASN A 147 5.46 5.13 14.40
C ASN A 147 6.73 4.91 15.20
N TYR A 148 7.68 5.84 15.10
CA TYR A 148 8.90 5.84 15.89
C TYR A 148 8.73 6.75 17.12
N GLY A 149 9.57 6.56 18.13
CA GLY A 149 9.53 7.36 19.37
C GLY A 149 9.83 8.85 19.18
N ASP A 150 10.42 9.24 18.05
CA ASP A 150 10.63 10.63 17.63
C ASP A 150 9.39 11.26 16.95
N LYS A 151 8.29 10.50 16.87
CA LYS A 151 7.03 10.86 16.17
C LYS A 151 7.17 10.98 14.65
N GLU A 152 8.33 10.64 14.08
CA GLU A 152 8.46 10.54 12.63
C GLU A 152 7.76 9.25 12.16
N MET A 153 6.92 9.37 11.13
CA MET A 153 6.31 8.21 10.49
C MET A 153 7.12 7.77 9.29
N ARG A 154 7.29 6.46 9.12
CA ARG A 154 7.84 5.88 7.89
C ARG A 154 6.97 4.75 7.42
N GLY A 155 6.76 4.65 6.13
CA GLY A 155 5.71 3.79 5.63
C GLY A 155 5.46 3.97 4.14
N GLN A 156 4.51 3.19 3.66
CA GLN A 156 4.07 3.19 2.28
C GLN A 156 2.59 2.83 2.20
N GLN A 157 1.98 3.24 1.11
CA GLN A 157 0.66 2.78 0.71
C GLN A 157 0.74 2.08 -0.63
N VAL A 158 -0.04 1.01 -0.75
CA VAL A 158 -0.07 0.17 -1.93
C VAL A 158 -1.52 0.05 -2.39
N LEU A 159 -1.83 0.66 -3.53
CA LEU A 159 -3.08 0.40 -4.24
C LEU A 159 -2.92 -0.90 -5.04
N VAL A 160 -3.72 -1.90 -4.68
CA VAL A 160 -3.78 -3.18 -5.37
C VAL A 160 -4.85 -3.13 -6.46
N CYS A 161 -4.45 -3.45 -7.69
CA CYS A 161 -5.30 -3.37 -8.87
C CYS A 161 -5.40 -4.72 -9.57
N LYS A 162 -6.60 -5.07 -9.99
CA LYS A 162 -6.86 -6.12 -10.97
C LYS A 162 -6.73 -5.53 -12.40
N PRO A 163 -6.13 -6.27 -13.34
CA PRO A 163 -6.09 -5.90 -14.76
C PRO A 163 -7.46 -5.92 -15.42
#